data_AF-A0A4U8W8G1-F1
#
_entry.id   AF-A0A4U8W8G1-F1
#
_cell.length_a   1.000
_cell.length_b   1.000
_cell.length_c   1.000
_cell.angle_alpha   90.00
_cell.angle_beta   90.00
_cell.angle_gamma   90.00
#
_symmetry.space_group_name_H-M   'P 1'
#
loop_
_entity.id
_entity.type
_entity.pdbx_description
1 polymer ?
#
loop_
_entity_poly.entity_id
_entity_poly.type
_entity_poly.pdbx_seq_one_letter_code
_entity_poly.pdbx_strand_id
1 'polypeptide(L)'
;MNLNSKNIILIFFIILFSLIFVFVWNKNYNNDLYKNEYYGIIQEIKSNGKFENSKVLKLKNSTDFNYDFWIYSPIKNDLKINDSISNEKNSFEYKVFRKHNSNGKFEYYKTLNSKP
;
A
#
# COMPACT_ATOMS: atom_id res chain seq x y z
N MET A 1 37.59 30.65 29.07
CA MET A 1 36.48 31.34 28.38
C MET A 1 35.20 30.92 29.09
N ASN A 2 34.66 31.77 29.98
CA ASN A 2 33.45 31.43 30.72
C ASN A 2 32.26 31.52 29.78
N LEU A 3 31.66 30.38 29.44
CA LEU A 3 30.40 30.34 28.72
C LEU A 3 29.35 31.03 29.59
N ASN A 4 28.95 32.23 29.17
CA ASN A 4 27.92 33.00 29.81
C ASN A 4 26.63 32.15 29.85
N SER A 5 25.86 32.19 30.92
CA SER A 5 24.69 31.31 31.12
C SER A 5 23.69 31.33 29.95
N LYS A 6 23.59 32.48 29.26
CA LYS A 6 22.81 32.67 28.03
C LYS A 6 23.32 31.84 26.84
N ASN A 7 24.63 31.66 26.72
CA ASN A 7 25.24 30.86 25.64
C ASN A 7 25.00 29.36 25.87
N ILE A 8 24.94 28.92 27.14
CA ILE A 8 24.61 27.53 27.50
C ILE A 8 23.16 27.21 27.12
N ILE A 9 22.23 28.13 27.39
CA ILE A 9 20.81 27.99 27.02
C ILE A 9 20.67 27.92 25.49
N LEU A 10 21.39 28.76 24.75
CA LEU A 10 21.37 28.75 23.29
C LEU A 10 21.86 27.40 22.70
N ILE A 11 22.95 26.86 23.24
CA ILE A 11 23.50 25.57 22.81
C ILE A 11 22.48 24.45 23.09
N PHE A 12 21.79 24.49 24.23
CA PHE A 12 20.74 23.52 24.56
C PHE A 12 19.60 23.53 23.54
N PHE A 13 19.13 24.72 23.12
CA PHE A 13 18.09 24.84 22.10
C PHE A 13 18.52 24.30 20.72
N ILE A 14 19.77 24.55 20.31
CA ILE A 14 20.30 24.05 19.04
C ILE A 14 20.33 22.51 19.01
N ILE A 15 20.76 21.88 20.10
CA ILE A 15 20.78 20.42 20.24
C ILE A 15 19.36 19.86 20.24
N LEU A 16 18.43 20.50 20.96
CA LEU A 16 17.04 20.04 21.01
C LEU A 16 16.38 20.11 19.62
N PHE A 17 16.62 21.20 18.89
CA PHE A 17 16.05 21.41 17.56
C PHE A 17 16.60 20.40 16.54
N SER A 18 17.91 20.10 16.58
CA SER A 18 18.50 19.10 15.68
C SER A 18 17.96 17.69 15.95
N LEU A 19 17.75 17.31 17.21
CA LEU A 19 17.12 16.03 17.58
C LEU A 19 15.67 15.94 17.08
N ILE A 20 14.87 17.00 17.26
CA ILE A 20 13.48 17.05 16.76
C ILE A 20 13.46 16.99 15.24
N PHE A 21 14.35 17.72 14.56
CA PHE A 21 14.45 17.71 13.10
C PHE A 21 14.78 16.33 12.56
N VAL A 22 15.76 15.62 13.14
CA VAL A 22 16.09 14.24 12.73
C VAL A 22 14.91 13.31 12.97
N PHE A 23 14.19 13.45 14.08
CA PHE A 23 13.02 12.62 14.39
C PHE A 23 11.87 12.87 13.42
N VAL A 24 11.56 14.13 13.09
CA VAL A 24 10.53 14.50 12.11
C VAL A 24 10.93 14.09 10.70
N TRP A 25 12.19 14.28 10.31
CA TRP A 25 12.70 13.86 9.01
C TRP A 25 12.61 12.36 8.84
N ASN A 26 13.04 11.57 9.84
CA ASN A 26 12.96 10.11 9.80
C ASN A 26 11.50 9.61 9.81
N LYS A 27 10.60 10.31 10.52
CA LYS A 27 9.16 10.01 10.50
C LYS A 27 8.53 10.27 9.13
N ASN A 28 8.90 11.36 8.46
CA ASN A 28 8.37 11.68 7.13
C ASN A 28 9.00 10.82 6.02
N TYR A 29 10.31 10.56 6.09
CA TYR A 29 11.01 9.71 5.11
C TYR A 29 10.48 8.27 5.11
N ASN A 30 10.10 7.74 6.28
CA ASN A 30 9.46 6.42 6.39
C ASN A 30 7.96 6.43 6.02
N ASN A 31 7.28 7.58 6.10
CA ASN A 31 5.85 7.68 5.76
C ASN A 31 5.61 7.82 4.25
N ASP A 32 6.55 8.40 3.51
CA ASP A 32 6.37 8.69 2.08
C ASP A 32 6.80 7.55 1.16
N LEU A 33 7.60 6.59 1.65
CA LEU A 33 8.09 5.53 0.78
C LEU A 33 7.11 4.36 0.61
N TYR A 34 6.13 4.14 1.51
CA TYR A 34 5.29 2.93 1.45
C TYR A 34 3.93 2.99 2.16
N LYS A 35 2.97 3.67 1.54
CA LYS A 35 1.55 3.63 1.91
C LYS A 35 0.74 2.47 1.32
N ASN A 36 1.36 1.60 0.51
CA ASN A 36 0.62 0.72 -0.40
C ASN A 36 0.64 -0.75 0.02
N GLU A 37 0.30 -1.05 1.27
CA GLU A 37 -0.25 -2.38 1.58
C GLU A 37 -1.70 -2.38 1.10
N TYR A 38 -1.93 -2.90 -0.11
CA TYR A 38 -3.28 -3.03 -0.65
C TYR A 38 -3.89 -4.32 -0.14
N TYR A 39 -4.79 -4.20 0.83
CA TYR A 39 -5.63 -5.29 1.30
C TYR A 39 -7.10 -4.92 1.13
N GLY A 40 -7.89 -5.78 0.50
CA GLY A 40 -9.33 -5.56 0.45
C GLY A 40 -10.12 -6.60 -0.30
N ILE A 41 -11.44 -6.48 -0.17
CA ILE A 41 -12.39 -7.35 -0.86
C ILE A 41 -12.82 -6.67 -2.15
N ILE A 42 -12.77 -7.38 -3.26
CA ILE A 42 -13.16 -6.87 -4.57
C ILE A 42 -14.66 -6.63 -4.60
N GLN A 43 -15.06 -5.39 -4.90
CA GLN A 43 -16.44 -4.98 -5.07
C GLN A 43 -16.82 -4.94 -6.56
N GLU A 44 -15.96 -4.35 -7.39
CA GLU A 44 -16.16 -4.25 -8.84
C GLU A 44 -14.85 -4.49 -9.60
N ILE A 45 -14.98 -4.99 -10.84
CA ILE A 45 -13.86 -5.30 -11.73
C ILE A 45 -14.17 -4.65 -13.09
N LYS A 46 -13.23 -3.88 -13.63
CA LYS A 46 -13.32 -3.34 -14.99
C LYS A 46 -12.09 -3.75 -15.81
N SER A 47 -12.27 -3.91 -17.11
CA SER A 47 -11.15 -4.00 -18.04
C SER A 47 -10.38 -2.68 -18.01
N ASN A 48 -9.05 -2.75 -17.98
CA ASN A 48 -8.21 -1.59 -18.21
C ASN A 48 -8.03 -1.45 -19.73
N GLY A 49 -8.66 -0.44 -20.31
CA GLY A 49 -8.65 -0.21 -21.76
C GLY A 49 -7.26 0.09 -22.35
N LYS A 50 -6.22 0.25 -21.51
CA LYS A 50 -4.85 0.55 -21.93
C LYS A 50 -4.00 -0.67 -22.25
N PHE A 51 -4.23 -1.81 -21.60
CA PHE A 51 -3.46 -3.03 -21.84
C PHE A 51 -4.36 -4.27 -21.89
N GLU A 52 -4.12 -5.13 -22.87
CA GLU A 52 -4.87 -6.38 -23.02
C GLU A 52 -4.74 -7.27 -21.77
N ASN A 53 -5.84 -7.90 -21.37
CA ASN A 53 -5.93 -8.76 -20.18
C ASN A 53 -5.63 -8.10 -18.83
N SER A 54 -5.47 -6.77 -18.80
CA SER A 54 -5.31 -6.04 -17.55
C SER A 54 -6.66 -5.57 -17.00
N LYS A 55 -6.79 -5.57 -15.68
CA LYS A 55 -8.02 -5.24 -14.96
C LYS A 55 -7.74 -4.21 -13.88
N VAL A 56 -8.68 -3.28 -13.68
CA VAL A 56 -8.70 -2.36 -12.54
C VAL A 56 -9.79 -2.77 -11.57
N LEU A 57 -9.50 -2.69 -10.28
CA LEU A 57 -10.40 -3.14 -9.23
C LEU A 57 -10.91 -1.96 -8.40
N LYS A 58 -12.16 -2.06 -7.96
CA LYS A 58 -12.69 -1.28 -6.86
C LYS A 58 -12.82 -2.19 -5.64
N LEU A 59 -12.19 -1.81 -4.54
CA LEU A 59 -12.28 -2.53 -3.28
C LEU A 59 -13.46 -2.02 -2.46
N LYS A 60 -14.02 -2.88 -1.60
CA LYS A 60 -15.03 -2.45 -0.61
C LYS A 60 -14.45 -1.33 0.25
N ASN A 61 -15.26 -0.31 0.52
CA ASN A 61 -14.90 0.92 1.24
C ASN A 61 -13.96 1.87 0.48
N SER A 62 -13.63 1.59 -0.78
CA SER A 62 -13.01 2.56 -1.68
C SER A 62 -14.09 3.37 -2.40
N THR A 63 -13.90 4.68 -2.51
CA THR A 63 -14.81 5.56 -3.27
C THR A 63 -14.70 5.28 -4.76
N ASP A 64 -13.46 5.07 -5.23
CA ASP A 64 -13.14 4.99 -6.65
C ASP A 64 -12.38 3.71 -7.02
N PHE A 65 -12.29 3.47 -8.34
CA PHE A 65 -11.37 2.48 -8.88
C PHE A 65 -9.94 2.97 -8.64
N ASN A 66 -9.09 2.10 -8.13
CA ASN A 66 -7.68 2.45 -7.95
C ASN A 66 -6.94 2.20 -9.27
N TYR A 67 -6.71 3.28 -10.02
CA TYR A 67 -5.95 3.25 -11.27
C TYR A 67 -4.43 3.21 -11.06
N ASP A 68 -3.92 3.11 -9.84
CA ASP A 68 -2.53 2.70 -9.61
C ASP A 68 -2.43 1.17 -9.39
N PHE A 69 -3.59 0.52 -9.28
CA PHE A 69 -3.74 -0.90 -8.99
C PHE A 69 -4.30 -1.64 -10.22
N TRP A 70 -3.40 -2.03 -11.12
CA TRP A 70 -3.73 -2.84 -12.29
C TRP A 70 -3.22 -4.25 -12.09
N ILE A 71 -4.05 -5.23 -12.41
CA ILE A 71 -3.69 -6.64 -12.31
C ILE A 71 -3.79 -7.26 -13.69
N TYR A 72 -2.71 -7.88 -14.12
CA TYR A 72 -2.68 -8.72 -15.30
C TYR A 72 -3.34 -10.07 -14.99
N SER A 73 -4.40 -10.38 -15.73
CA SER A 73 -5.28 -11.53 -15.53
C SER A 73 -5.57 -12.15 -16.90
N PRO A 74 -4.64 -12.94 -17.47
CA PRO A 74 -4.77 -13.49 -18.82
C PRO A 74 -5.99 -14.40 -18.99
N ILE A 75 -6.47 -15.02 -17.91
CA ILE A 75 -7.68 -15.84 -17.96
C ILE A 75 -8.87 -14.98 -17.54
N LYS A 76 -9.94 -15.04 -18.35
CA LYS A 76 -11.15 -14.22 -18.22
C LYS A 76 -11.75 -14.22 -16.80
N ASN A 77 -11.69 -15.36 -16.11
CA ASN A 77 -12.38 -15.60 -14.82
C ASN A 77 -11.43 -15.76 -13.61
N ASP A 78 -10.19 -15.30 -13.71
CA ASP A 78 -9.20 -15.43 -12.63
C ASP A 78 -9.58 -14.68 -11.35
N LEU A 79 -10.15 -13.48 -11.53
CA LEU A 79 -10.60 -12.60 -10.45
C LEU A 79 -12.13 -12.61 -10.41
N LYS A 80 -12.69 -12.74 -9.21
CA LYS A 80 -14.13 -12.70 -8.96
C LYS A 80 -14.46 -11.61 -7.94
N ILE A 81 -15.68 -11.10 -8.03
CA ILE A 81 -16.25 -10.24 -7.00
C ILE A 81 -16.28 -11.02 -5.67
N ASN A 82 -15.98 -10.33 -4.58
CA ASN A 82 -15.78 -10.87 -3.23
C ASN A 82 -14.52 -11.71 -3.01
N ASP A 83 -13.64 -11.89 -4.00
CA ASP A 83 -12.28 -12.35 -3.70
C ASP A 83 -11.57 -11.28 -2.85
N SER A 84 -10.71 -11.73 -1.94
CA SER A 84 -9.81 -10.86 -1.20
C SER A 84 -8.49 -10.78 -1.94
N ILE A 85 -7.89 -9.60 -1.97
CA ILE A 85 -6.60 -9.37 -2.61
C ILE A 85 -5.66 -8.71 -1.63
N SER A 86 -4.41 -9.15 -1.66
CA SER A 86 -3.32 -8.60 -0.87
C SER A 86 -2.09 -8.38 -1.74
N ASN A 87 -1.37 -7.30 -1.51
CA ASN A 87 -0.05 -7.06 -2.07
C ASN A 87 0.93 -6.76 -0.92
N GLU A 88 2.09 -7.39 -0.97
CA GLU A 88 3.18 -7.08 -0.05
C GLU A 88 3.86 -5.77 -0.44
N LYS A 89 4.24 -4.95 0.53
CA LYS A 89 4.98 -3.71 0.28
C LYS A 89 6.17 -3.94 -0.66
N ASN A 90 6.23 -3.19 -1.77
CA ASN A 90 7.16 -3.33 -2.91
C ASN A 90 6.93 -4.48 -3.90
N SER A 91 5.88 -5.27 -3.76
CA SER A 91 5.70 -6.41 -4.65
C SER A 91 4.93 -6.03 -5.91
N PHE A 92 5.38 -6.57 -7.04
CA PHE A 92 4.60 -6.57 -8.28
C PHE A 92 3.56 -7.69 -8.30
N GLU A 93 3.53 -8.51 -7.25
CA GLU A 93 2.68 -9.68 -7.10
C GLU A 93 1.49 -9.38 -6.18
N TYR A 94 0.33 -9.85 -6.61
CA TYR A 94 -0.93 -9.80 -5.90
C TYR A 94 -1.37 -11.20 -5.53
N LYS A 95 -1.48 -11.46 -4.23
CA LYS A 95 -2.06 -12.70 -3.71
C LYS A 95 -3.57 -12.58 -3.70
N VAL A 96 -4.22 -13.46 -4.44
CA VAL A 96 -5.68 -13.57 -4.49
C VAL A 96 -6.10 -14.67 -3.54
N PHE A 97 -7.04 -14.35 -2.65
CA PHE A 97 -7.66 -15.29 -1.74
C PHE A 97 -9.14 -15.41 -2.06
N ARG A 98 -9.63 -16.64 -2.15
CA ARG A 98 -11.02 -16.93 -2.48
C ARG A 98 -11.71 -17.56 -1.29
N LYS A 99 -12.95 -17.14 -1.08
CA LYS A 99 -13.80 -17.77 -0.08
C LYS A 99 -14.27 -19.13 -0.61
N HIS A 100 -13.86 -20.21 0.06
CA HIS A 100 -14.48 -21.52 -0.13
C HIS A 100 -15.73 -21.59 0.77
N ASN A 101 -16.86 -22.03 0.23
CA ASN A 101 -18.18 -21.87 0.86
C ASN A 101 -18.31 -22.55 2.24
N SER A 102 -19.34 -22.07 2.96
CA SER A 102 -19.84 -22.33 4.34
C SER A 102 -19.00 -21.83 5.53
N ASN A 103 -17.68 -21.94 5.53
CA ASN A 103 -16.89 -21.66 6.75
C ASN A 103 -16.46 -20.21 6.93
N GLY A 104 -16.77 -19.32 5.99
CA GLY A 104 -16.37 -17.91 6.12
C GLY A 104 -14.92 -17.62 5.75
N LYS A 105 -14.07 -18.65 5.61
CA LYS A 105 -12.61 -18.51 5.49
C LYS A 105 -12.17 -18.22 4.04
N PHE A 106 -11.20 -17.33 3.92
CA PHE A 106 -10.49 -17.05 2.68
C PHE A 106 -9.27 -17.95 2.59
N GLU A 107 -9.11 -18.61 1.45
CA GLU A 107 -7.97 -19.48 1.18
C GLU A 107 -7.18 -18.92 0.01
N TYR A 108 -5.86 -19.13 0.04
CA TYR A 108 -5.00 -18.71 -1.06
C TYR A 108 -5.42 -19.41 -2.35
N TYR A 109 -5.74 -18.63 -3.37
CA TYR A 109 -6.15 -19.13 -4.67
C TYR A 109 -4.97 -19.12 -5.63
N LYS A 110 -4.33 -17.96 -5.82
CA LYS A 110 -3.17 -17.80 -6.70
C LYS A 110 -2.49 -16.44 -6.55
N THR A 111 -1.35 -16.29 -7.20
CA THR A 111 -0.67 -15.01 -7.41
C THR A 111 -0.93 -14.47 -8.82
N LEU A 112 -1.10 -13.17 -8.94
CA LEU A 112 -1.21 -12.41 -10.19
C LEU A 112 -0.19 -11.27 -10.21
N ASN A 113 0.23 -10.84 -11.39
CA ASN A 113 1.22 -9.77 -11.51
C ASN A 113 0.56 -8.44 -11.89
N SER A 114 1.22 -7.33 -11.54
CA SER A 114 0.83 -5.98 -11.98
C SER A 114 1.10 -5.71 -13.47
N LYS A 115 1.98 -6.50 -14.07
CA LYS A 115 2.41 -6.43 -15.47
C LYS A 115 2.33 -7.83 -16.10
N PRO A 116 2.21 -7.92 -17.44
CA PRO A 116 2.34 -9.17 -18.18
C PRO A 116 3.61 -9.94 -17.82
#